data_AF-A0A640T232-F1
#
_entry.id   AF-A0A640T232-F1
#
_cell.length_a   1.000
_cell.length_b   1.000
_cell.length_c   1.000
_cell.angle_alpha   90.00
_cell.angle_beta   90.00
_cell.angle_gamma   90.00
#
_symmetry.space_group_name_H-M   'P 1'
#
loop_
_entity.id
_entity.type
_entity.pdbx_description
1 polymer ?
#
loop_
_entity_poly.entity_id
_entity_poly.type
_entity_poly.pdbx_seq_one_letter_code
_entity_poly.pdbx_strand_id
1 'polypeptide(L)'
;MVAELAGQAALVPMDGFHLAEAELRRLGRTDRKGAPDTFDPAGYAALLARLRAPEPDSAVYAPAFDRRIEEPVAGSIPVAPHIPLIVTEGNYLLLDSAPWSRVRTLLDEVWYVDLDTPERVRRLVDRHEHFGRPRADAERFVHASDEANARVVAATRDRADLVITFTPEEAPPPAGS
;
A
#
# COMPACT_ATOMS: atom_id res chain seq x y z
N MET A 1 -1.11 13.69 -7.61
CA MET A 1 -2.45 13.29 -8.10
C MET A 1 -3.55 13.77 -7.18
N VAL A 2 -3.71 13.25 -5.95
CA VAL A 2 -4.81 13.67 -5.05
C VAL A 2 -4.79 15.16 -4.70
N ALA A 3 -3.61 15.73 -4.43
CA ALA A 3 -3.47 17.16 -4.15
C ALA A 3 -3.93 18.07 -5.32
N GLU A 4 -3.83 17.58 -6.56
CA GLU A 4 -4.23 18.32 -7.77
C GLU A 4 -5.75 18.34 -7.97
N LEU A 5 -6.50 17.51 -7.22
CA LEU A 5 -7.95 17.39 -7.34
C LEU A 5 -8.71 18.35 -6.40
N ALA A 6 -8.04 19.40 -5.88
CA ALA A 6 -8.66 20.52 -5.17
C ALA A 6 -9.67 20.12 -4.07
N GLY A 7 -9.35 19.10 -3.27
CA GLY A 7 -10.22 18.63 -2.18
C GLY A 7 -11.40 17.75 -2.64
N GLN A 8 -11.43 17.32 -3.90
CA GLN A 8 -12.41 16.35 -4.40
C GLN A 8 -11.94 14.90 -4.24
N ALA A 9 -10.73 14.68 -3.74
CA ALA A 9 -10.20 13.36 -3.50
C ALA A 9 -9.46 13.27 -2.16
N ALA A 10 -9.49 12.08 -1.56
CA ALA A 10 -8.68 11.72 -0.40
C ALA A 10 -7.82 10.49 -0.71
N LEU A 11 -6.57 10.51 -0.24
CA LEU A 11 -5.68 9.36 -0.29
C LEU A 11 -5.81 8.57 1.01
N VAL A 12 -6.10 7.28 0.90
CA VAL A 12 -6.16 6.34 2.02
C VAL A 12 -5.21 5.19 1.72
N PRO A 13 -3.94 5.23 2.18
CA PRO A 13 -2.98 4.18 1.88
C PRO A 13 -3.25 2.89 2.65
N MET A 14 -3.08 1.73 1.99
CA MET A 14 -3.11 0.41 2.65
C MET A 14 -2.03 0.29 3.73
N ASP A 15 -0.91 1.00 3.60
CA ASP A 15 0.22 0.94 4.53
C ASP A 15 -0.15 1.30 5.96
N GLY A 16 -1.18 2.13 6.18
CA GLY A 16 -1.70 2.42 7.53
C GLY A 16 -2.25 1.19 8.27
N PHE A 17 -2.46 0.08 7.56
CA PHE A 17 -2.95 -1.18 8.09
C PHE A 17 -1.85 -2.22 8.34
N HIS A 18 -0.57 -1.83 8.31
CA HIS A 18 0.47 -2.70 8.88
C HIS A 18 0.12 -3.06 10.32
N LEU A 19 0.47 -4.26 10.75
CA LEU A 19 0.45 -4.59 12.17
C LEU A 19 1.60 -3.86 12.87
N ALA A 20 1.35 -3.44 14.11
CA ALA A 20 2.36 -2.80 14.94
C ALA A 20 3.57 -3.72 15.17
N GLU A 21 4.75 -3.15 15.37
CA GLU A 21 6.00 -3.91 15.55
C GLU A 21 5.91 -4.90 16.73
N ALA A 22 5.23 -4.51 17.81
CA ALA A 22 4.97 -5.37 18.96
C ALA A 22 4.15 -6.62 18.59
N GLU A 23 3.18 -6.47 17.69
CA GLU A 23 2.33 -7.56 17.23
C GLU A 23 3.08 -8.47 16.25
N LEU A 24 3.88 -7.89 15.36
CA LEU A 24 4.76 -8.67 14.48
C LEU A 24 5.75 -9.52 15.28
N ARG A 25 6.33 -8.98 16.37
CA ARG A 25 7.17 -9.76 17.28
C ARG A 25 6.40 -10.88 17.97
N ARG A 26 5.19 -10.61 18.47
CA ARG A 26 4.32 -11.63 19.09
C ARG A 26 3.99 -12.77 18.12
N LEU A 27 3.78 -12.45 16.85
CA LEU A 27 3.49 -13.41 15.78
C LEU A 27 4.74 -14.08 15.19
N GLY A 28 5.94 -13.58 15.51
CA GLY A 28 7.20 -14.05 14.91
C GLY A 28 7.31 -13.75 13.42
N ARG A 29 6.88 -12.54 12.99
CA ARG A 29 6.81 -12.13 11.56
C ARG A 29 7.62 -10.88 11.22
N THR A 30 8.45 -10.39 12.14
CA THR A 30 9.25 -9.17 11.94
C THR A 30 10.19 -9.27 10.73
N ASP A 31 10.69 -10.47 10.45
CA ASP A 31 11.59 -10.77 9.32
C ASP A 31 10.92 -10.67 7.93
N ARG A 32 9.58 -10.67 7.89
CA ARG A 32 8.79 -10.58 6.66
C ARG A 32 7.81 -9.40 6.66
N LYS A 33 8.10 -8.34 7.43
CA LYS A 33 7.31 -7.09 7.43
C LYS A 33 7.11 -6.63 5.98
N GLY A 34 5.85 -6.41 5.61
CA GLY A 34 5.44 -6.08 4.25
C GLY A 34 4.74 -7.24 3.51
N ALA A 35 4.79 -8.48 4.00
CA ALA A 35 4.04 -9.61 3.44
C ALA A 35 2.52 -9.49 3.70
N PRO A 36 1.65 -10.18 2.93
CA PRO A 36 0.19 -10.05 3.08
C PRO A 36 -0.36 -10.32 4.49
N ASP A 37 0.34 -11.12 5.29
CA ASP A 37 -0.06 -11.52 6.63
C ASP A 37 0.58 -10.66 7.74
N THR A 38 1.27 -9.57 7.38
CA THR A 38 1.78 -8.55 8.31
C THR A 38 0.90 -7.31 8.36
N PHE A 39 -0.32 -7.40 7.83
CA PHE A 39 -1.33 -6.34 7.82
C PHE A 39 -2.60 -6.79 8.54
N ASP A 40 -3.48 -5.84 8.82
CA ASP A 40 -4.89 -6.06 9.16
C ASP A 40 -5.80 -5.85 7.94
N PRO A 41 -5.93 -6.86 7.05
CA PRO A 41 -6.84 -6.78 5.90
C PRO A 41 -8.32 -6.72 6.28
N ALA A 42 -8.70 -7.22 7.46
CA ALA A 42 -10.08 -7.15 7.92
C ALA A 42 -10.44 -5.72 8.33
N GLY A 43 -9.57 -5.06 9.08
CA GLY A 43 -9.68 -3.64 9.42
C GLY A 43 -9.66 -2.75 8.17
N TYR A 44 -8.81 -3.07 7.20
CA TYR A 44 -8.76 -2.33 5.94
C TYR A 44 -10.07 -2.44 5.14
N ALA A 45 -10.60 -3.65 4.97
CA ALA A 45 -11.89 -3.86 4.33
C ALA A 45 -13.04 -3.18 5.10
N ALA A 46 -13.00 -3.18 6.43
CA ALA A 46 -14.00 -2.49 7.25
C ALA A 46 -13.95 -0.96 7.06
N LEU A 47 -12.75 -0.38 6.96
CA LEU A 47 -12.59 1.05 6.64
C LEU A 47 -13.15 1.38 5.25
N LEU A 48 -12.77 0.60 4.22
CA LEU A 48 -13.26 0.82 2.86
C LEU A 48 -14.80 0.72 2.77
N ALA A 49 -15.41 -0.22 3.51
CA ALA A 49 -16.87 -0.33 3.58
C ALA A 49 -17.52 0.93 4.20
N ARG A 50 -16.92 1.51 5.25
CA ARG A 50 -17.38 2.78 5.83
C ARG A 50 -17.24 3.95 4.86
N LEU A 51 -16.16 3.97 4.08
CA LEU A 51 -15.93 5.01 3.08
C LEU A 51 -16.91 4.94 1.90
N ARG A 52 -17.37 3.73 1.53
CA ARG A 52 -18.46 3.56 0.54
C ARG A 52 -19.84 3.99 1.03
N ALA A 53 -20.05 3.97 2.35
CA ALA A 53 -21.32 4.33 2.97
C ALA A 53 -21.12 5.47 3.98
N PRO A 54 -20.71 6.67 3.51
CA PRO A 54 -20.39 7.79 4.39
C PRO A 54 -21.63 8.29 5.13
N GLU A 55 -21.46 8.60 6.41
CA GLU A 55 -22.48 9.28 7.21
C GLU A 55 -22.36 10.80 7.01
N PRO A 56 -23.45 11.54 6.70
CA PRO A 56 -23.38 12.95 6.29
C PRO A 56 -22.62 13.90 7.24
N ASP A 57 -22.65 13.61 8.54
CA ASP A 57 -22.12 14.49 9.59
C ASP A 57 -20.86 13.93 10.28
N SER A 58 -20.26 12.86 9.74
CA SER A 58 -19.17 12.14 10.40
C SER A 58 -18.01 11.87 9.46
N ALA A 59 -16.82 12.34 9.83
CA ALA A 59 -15.59 11.99 9.14
C ALA A 59 -15.19 10.53 9.46
N VAL A 60 -14.78 9.79 8.43
CA VAL A 60 -14.10 8.52 8.62
C VAL A 60 -12.62 8.80 8.78
N TYR A 61 -12.04 8.34 9.89
CA TYR A 61 -10.61 8.48 10.13
C TYR A 61 -9.88 7.19 9.74
N ALA A 62 -8.96 7.31 8.79
CA ALA A 62 -8.09 6.23 8.36
C ALA A 62 -6.72 6.30 9.05
N PRO A 63 -6.04 5.16 9.27
CA PRO A 63 -4.67 5.16 9.76
C PRO A 63 -3.69 5.57 8.66
N ALA A 64 -2.52 6.06 9.05
CA ALA A 64 -1.38 6.27 8.17
C ALA A 64 -0.14 5.59 8.74
N PHE A 65 0.77 5.14 7.89
CA PHE A 65 2.06 4.62 8.35
C PHE A 65 3.05 5.77 8.52
N ASP A 66 3.48 6.04 9.76
CA ASP A 66 4.45 7.09 10.03
C ASP A 66 5.87 6.53 9.93
N ARG A 67 6.55 6.85 8.81
CA ARG A 67 7.91 6.42 8.51
C ARG A 67 8.96 6.90 9.52
N ARG A 68 8.68 7.93 10.32
CA ARG A 68 9.63 8.43 11.33
C ARG A 68 9.72 7.51 12.55
N ILE A 69 8.64 6.78 12.84
CA ILE A 69 8.55 5.84 13.95
C ILE A 69 8.38 4.39 13.49
N GLU A 70 8.22 4.16 12.18
CA GLU A 70 8.04 2.83 11.55
C GLU A 70 6.80 2.07 12.06
N GLU A 71 5.73 2.80 12.37
CA GLU A 71 4.49 2.27 12.96
C GLU A 71 3.23 2.86 12.28
N PRO A 72 2.12 2.09 12.24
CA PRO A 72 0.80 2.61 11.88
C PRO A 72 0.27 3.52 12.99
N VAL A 73 -0.20 4.71 12.62
CA VAL A 73 -0.85 5.66 13.51
C VAL A 73 -2.34 5.71 13.15
N ALA A 74 -3.18 5.31 14.10
CA ALA A 74 -4.63 5.39 13.94
C ALA A 74 -5.10 6.85 13.93
N GLY A 75 -6.16 7.13 13.18
CA GLY A 75 -6.78 8.46 13.20
C GLY A 75 -6.06 9.54 12.39
N SER A 76 -5.03 9.19 11.62
CA SER A 76 -4.15 10.17 10.98
C SER A 76 -4.74 10.89 9.78
N ILE A 77 -5.67 10.25 9.06
CA ILE A 77 -6.22 10.80 7.81
C ILE A 77 -7.73 11.00 7.98
N PRO A 78 -8.21 12.25 8.11
CA PRO A 78 -9.64 12.52 8.09
C PRO A 78 -10.16 12.47 6.65
N VAL A 79 -11.21 11.68 6.42
CA VAL A 79 -11.95 11.67 5.16
C VAL A 79 -13.36 12.20 5.42
N ALA A 80 -13.65 13.39 4.88
CA ALA A 80 -14.95 14.01 5.02
C ALA A 80 -16.01 13.31 4.13
N PRO A 81 -17.28 13.26 4.53
CA PRO A 81 -18.32 12.51 3.82
C PRO A 81 -18.70 13.10 2.46
N HIS A 82 -18.34 14.35 2.18
CA HIS A 82 -18.58 15.01 0.89
C HIS A 82 -17.48 14.75 -0.14
N ILE A 83 -16.40 14.04 0.21
CA ILE A 83 -15.30 13.72 -0.71
C ILE A 83 -15.77 12.60 -1.65
N PRO A 84 -15.93 12.85 -2.96
CA PRO A 84 -16.53 11.88 -3.87
C PRO A 84 -15.54 10.80 -4.32
N LEU A 85 -14.23 11.09 -4.36
CA LEU A 85 -13.22 10.16 -4.85
C LEU A 85 -12.27 9.73 -3.73
N ILE A 86 -12.23 8.43 -3.46
CA ILE A 86 -11.22 7.84 -2.59
C ILE A 86 -10.19 7.13 -3.45
N VAL A 87 -8.95 7.60 -3.37
CA VAL A 87 -7.80 6.91 -3.94
C VAL A 87 -7.19 6.06 -2.84
N THR A 88 -7.04 4.76 -3.09
CA THR A 88 -6.33 3.87 -2.20
C THR A 88 -5.26 3.13 -2.96
N GLU A 89 -4.13 2.90 -2.31
CA GLU A 89 -2.95 2.31 -2.92
C GLU A 89 -2.38 1.22 -2.00
N GLY A 90 -1.90 0.15 -2.60
CA GLY A 90 -1.33 -0.98 -1.88
C GLY A 90 -1.06 -2.16 -2.80
N ASN A 91 -0.13 -3.01 -2.39
CA ASN A 91 0.28 -4.18 -3.15
C ASN A 91 -0.81 -5.25 -3.25
N TYR A 92 -1.73 -5.31 -2.28
CA TYR A 92 -2.59 -6.48 -2.06
C TYR A 92 -4.07 -6.27 -2.38
N LEU A 93 -4.41 -5.17 -3.06
CA LEU A 93 -5.79 -4.81 -3.41
C LEU A 93 -6.49 -5.87 -4.30
N LEU A 94 -5.70 -6.64 -5.05
CA LEU A 94 -6.17 -7.62 -6.03
C LEU A 94 -6.04 -9.09 -5.57
N LEU A 95 -5.62 -9.39 -4.34
CA LEU A 95 -5.53 -10.78 -3.87
C LEU A 95 -6.95 -11.40 -3.67
N ASP A 96 -7.21 -12.63 -4.16
CA ASP A 96 -8.46 -13.34 -3.80
C ASP A 96 -8.40 -14.18 -2.53
N SER A 97 -7.21 -14.43 -2.00
CA SER A 97 -7.10 -15.23 -0.79
C SER A 97 -7.80 -14.52 0.35
N ALA A 98 -8.69 -15.21 1.07
CA ALA A 98 -9.28 -14.65 2.27
C ALA A 98 -8.18 -14.28 3.28
N PRO A 99 -8.30 -13.17 4.01
CA PRO A 99 -9.42 -12.21 3.99
C PRO A 99 -9.32 -11.09 2.93
N TRP A 100 -8.23 -11.01 2.17
CA TRP A 100 -7.98 -9.94 1.19
C TRP A 100 -8.98 -9.86 0.04
N SER A 101 -9.63 -10.98 -0.34
CA SER A 101 -10.66 -11.00 -1.40
C SER A 101 -11.77 -9.97 -1.21
N ARG A 102 -12.06 -9.57 0.03
CA ARG A 102 -13.07 -8.55 0.34
C ARG A 102 -12.70 -7.18 -0.19
N VAL A 103 -11.41 -6.85 -0.26
CA VAL A 103 -10.92 -5.53 -0.70
C VAL A 103 -11.39 -5.23 -2.12
N ARG A 104 -11.15 -6.14 -3.08
CA ARG A 104 -11.56 -5.91 -4.48
C ARG A 104 -13.06 -5.63 -4.62
N THR A 105 -13.91 -6.25 -3.81
CA THR A 105 -15.38 -6.03 -3.85
C THR A 105 -15.82 -4.64 -3.38
N LEU A 106 -14.92 -3.90 -2.73
CA LEU A 106 -15.19 -2.56 -2.21
C LEU A 106 -14.62 -1.46 -3.12
N LEU A 107 -13.87 -1.81 -4.16
CA LEU A 107 -13.25 -0.88 -5.09
C LEU A 107 -14.05 -0.81 -6.39
N ASP A 108 -14.31 0.40 -6.88
CA ASP A 108 -15.01 0.58 -8.15
C ASP A 108 -14.07 0.29 -9.33
N GLU A 109 -12.80 0.68 -9.22
CA GLU A 109 -11.76 0.46 -10.24
C GLU A 109 -10.39 0.26 -9.56
N VAL A 110 -9.58 -0.65 -10.10
CA VAL A 110 -8.24 -0.98 -9.59
C VAL A 110 -7.24 -1.05 -10.73
N TRP A 111 -6.19 -0.23 -10.65
CA TRP A 111 -5.16 -0.15 -11.67
C TRP A 111 -3.88 -0.84 -11.21
N TYR A 112 -3.28 -1.64 -12.09
CA TYR A 112 -1.99 -2.27 -11.85
C TYR A 112 -0.89 -1.43 -12.52
N VAL A 113 0.11 -1.04 -11.74
CA VAL A 113 1.28 -0.30 -12.23
C VAL A 113 2.40 -1.29 -12.49
N ASP A 114 2.63 -1.59 -13.77
CA ASP A 114 3.62 -2.54 -14.25
C ASP A 114 4.93 -1.81 -14.59
N LEU A 115 5.84 -1.81 -13.60
CA LEU A 115 7.19 -1.27 -13.75
C LEU A 115 8.19 -2.40 -14.00
N ASP A 116 9.13 -2.16 -14.91
CA ASP A 116 10.17 -3.13 -15.23
C ASP A 116 10.96 -3.56 -13.97
N THR A 117 11.12 -4.87 -13.82
CA THR A 117 11.60 -5.50 -12.57
C THR A 117 13.01 -5.05 -12.15
N PRO A 118 13.99 -4.90 -13.06
CA PRO A 118 15.32 -4.39 -12.72
C PRO A 118 15.28 -2.97 -12.15
N GLU A 119 14.42 -2.11 -12.71
CA GLU A 119 14.28 -0.72 -12.26
C GLU A 119 13.59 -0.63 -10.90
N ARG A 120 12.58 -1.49 -10.65
CA ARG A 120 11.93 -1.60 -9.34
C ARG A 120 12.93 -2.01 -8.24
N VAL A 121 13.75 -3.03 -8.49
CA VAL A 121 14.76 -3.51 -7.53
C VAL A 121 15.82 -2.43 -7.27
N ARG A 122 16.32 -1.78 -8.33
CA ARG A 122 17.28 -0.67 -8.19
C ARG A 122 16.75 0.43 -7.28
N ARG A 123 15.52 0.89 -7.51
CA ARG A 123 14.87 1.94 -6.71
C ARG A 123 14.69 1.55 -5.24
N LEU A 124 14.36 0.29 -4.95
CA LEU A 124 14.20 -0.22 -3.58
C LEU A 124 15.53 -0.26 -2.83
N VAL A 125 16.60 -0.73 -3.47
CA VAL A 125 17.95 -0.73 -2.90
C VAL A 125 18.43 0.69 -2.63
N ASP A 126 18.30 1.60 -3.61
CA ASP A 126 18.73 2.99 -3.48
C ASP A 126 18.00 3.71 -2.32
N ARG A 127 16.70 3.40 -2.12
CA ARG A 127 15.92 3.93 -0.99
C ARG A 127 16.44 3.41 0.35
N HIS A 128 16.75 2.13 0.48
CA HIS A 128 17.28 1.58 1.73
C HIS A 128 18.67 2.12 2.08
N GLU A 129 19.51 2.36 1.08
CA GLU A 129 20.79 3.04 1.27
C GLU A 129 20.60 4.48 1.76
N HIS A 130 19.62 5.21 1.19
CA HIS A 130 19.30 6.57 1.63
C HIS A 130 18.89 6.62 3.12
N PHE A 131 18.20 5.60 3.62
CA PHE A 131 17.84 5.47 5.04
C PHE A 131 18.94 4.82 5.91
N GLY A 132 20.17 4.69 5.40
CA GLY A 132 21.36 4.32 6.17
C GLY A 132 21.63 2.81 6.28
N ARG A 133 20.92 1.96 5.52
CA ARG A 133 21.22 0.52 5.47
C ARG A 133 22.36 0.26 4.47
N PRO A 134 23.40 -0.52 4.83
CA PRO A 134 24.46 -0.89 3.88
C PRO A 134 23.90 -1.60 2.64
N ARG A 135 24.45 -1.31 1.45
CA ARG A 135 23.95 -1.84 0.18
C ARG A 135 23.72 -3.35 0.17
N ALA A 136 24.68 -4.11 0.65
CA ALA A 136 24.61 -5.57 0.69
C ALA A 136 23.48 -6.09 1.61
N ASP A 137 23.14 -5.35 2.67
CA ASP A 137 22.02 -5.67 3.56
C ASP A 137 20.67 -5.19 2.98
N ALA A 138 20.67 -4.09 2.23
CA ALA A 138 19.53 -3.62 1.47
C ALA A 138 19.17 -4.60 0.36
N GLU A 139 20.15 -5.02 -0.44
CA GLU A 139 20.01 -6.03 -1.50
C GLU A 139 19.47 -7.35 -0.94
N ARG A 140 20.06 -7.88 0.16
CA ARG A 140 19.54 -9.11 0.78
C ARG A 140 18.09 -9.00 1.25
N PHE A 141 17.71 -7.87 1.83
CA PHE A 141 16.36 -7.64 2.33
C PHE A 141 15.34 -7.49 1.19
N VAL A 142 15.68 -6.70 0.17
CA VAL A 142 14.88 -6.51 -1.05
C VAL A 142 14.76 -7.83 -1.82
N HIS A 143 15.81 -8.63 -1.91
CA HIS A 143 15.71 -9.92 -2.60
C HIS A 143 14.91 -10.97 -1.81
N ALA A 144 15.01 -11.01 -0.48
CA ALA A 144 14.36 -12.08 0.29
C ALA A 144 12.85 -11.87 0.52
N SER A 145 12.43 -10.66 0.91
CA SER A 145 11.03 -10.38 1.25
C SER A 145 10.27 -9.79 0.05
N ASP A 146 10.86 -8.80 -0.62
CA ASP A 146 10.17 -8.07 -1.69
C ASP A 146 10.00 -8.91 -2.96
N GLU A 147 10.88 -9.86 -3.26
CA GLU A 147 10.67 -10.76 -4.41
C GLU A 147 9.52 -11.74 -4.19
N ALA A 148 9.36 -12.26 -2.96
CA ALA A 148 8.23 -13.11 -2.62
C ALA A 148 6.92 -12.31 -2.72
N ASN A 149 6.90 -11.10 -2.17
CA ASN A 149 5.75 -10.20 -2.24
C ASN A 149 5.46 -9.82 -3.71
N ALA A 150 6.48 -9.46 -4.48
CA ALA A 150 6.32 -9.09 -5.89
C ALA A 150 5.75 -10.24 -6.73
N ARG A 151 6.16 -11.50 -6.50
CA ARG A 151 5.57 -12.66 -7.18
C ARG A 151 4.10 -12.83 -6.85
N VAL A 152 3.73 -12.66 -5.57
CA VAL A 152 2.33 -12.70 -5.12
C VAL A 152 1.52 -11.59 -5.80
N VAL A 153 2.05 -10.37 -5.88
CA VAL A 153 1.39 -9.22 -6.51
C VAL A 153 1.28 -9.41 -8.03
N ALA A 154 2.36 -9.82 -8.70
CA ALA A 154 2.37 -10.05 -10.15
C ALA A 154 1.35 -11.10 -10.59
N ALA A 155 1.13 -12.15 -9.78
CA ALA A 155 0.11 -13.16 -10.06
C ALA A 155 -1.34 -12.61 -10.05
N THR A 156 -1.54 -11.39 -9.56
CA THR A 156 -2.87 -10.73 -9.53
C THR A 156 -3.09 -9.74 -10.68
N ARG A 157 -2.09 -9.51 -11.53
CA ARG A 157 -2.10 -8.50 -12.61
C ARG A 157 -3.34 -8.56 -13.49
N ASP A 158 -3.73 -9.76 -13.93
CA ASP A 158 -4.85 -9.96 -14.85
C ASP A 158 -6.23 -9.70 -14.22
N ARG A 159 -6.28 -9.33 -12.94
CA ARG A 159 -7.49 -8.98 -12.20
C ARG A 159 -7.72 -7.48 -12.12
N ALA A 160 -6.77 -6.68 -12.60
CA ALA A 160 -6.89 -5.23 -12.65
C ALA A 160 -7.84 -4.81 -13.76
N ASP A 161 -8.52 -3.69 -13.55
CA ASP A 161 -9.40 -3.09 -14.55
C ASP A 161 -8.59 -2.38 -15.64
N LEU A 162 -7.38 -1.90 -15.28
CA LEU A 162 -6.41 -1.32 -16.19
C LEU A 162 -4.99 -1.73 -15.77
N VAL A 163 -4.13 -2.02 -16.75
CA VAL A 163 -2.69 -2.16 -16.52
C VAL A 163 -1.96 -1.01 -17.17
N ILE A 164 -1.23 -0.24 -16.37
CA ILE A 164 -0.38 0.85 -16.81
C ILE A 164 1.04 0.33 -16.92
N THR A 165 1.61 0.44 -18.12
CA THR A 165 3.03 0.12 -18.38
C THR A 165 3.76 1.42 -18.69
N PHE A 166 5.04 1.48 -18.35
CA PHE A 166 5.89 2.62 -18.64
C PHE A 166 7.00 2.20 -19.58
N THR A 167 7.33 3.06 -20.56
CA THR A 167 8.63 2.94 -21.20
C THR A 167 9.74 3.36 -20.21
N PRO A 168 10.99 2.91 -20.39
CA PRO A 168 12.09 3.26 -19.49
C PRO A 168 12.28 4.77 -19.28
N GLU A 169 11.93 5.59 -20.27
CA GLU A 169 12.08 7.04 -20.24
C GLU A 169 10.91 7.76 -19.56
N GLU A 170 9.73 7.12 -19.47
CA GLU A 170 8.49 7.71 -18.96
C GLU A 170 8.16 7.26 -17.52
N ALA A 171 8.96 6.36 -16.96
CA ALA A 171 8.72 5.85 -15.61
C ALA A 171 8.79 6.99 -14.58
N PRO A 172 7.73 7.22 -13.79
CA PRO A 172 7.68 8.33 -12.83
C PRO A 172 8.83 8.22 -11.83
N PRO A 173 9.38 9.35 -11.35
CA PRO A 173 10.43 9.33 -10.33
C PRO A 173 9.93 8.63 -9.05
N PRO A 174 10.82 8.03 -8.25
CA PRO A 174 10.43 7.42 -6.98
C PRO A 174 9.73 8.44 -6.08
N ALA A 175 8.63 8.03 -5.45
CA ALA A 175 7.89 8.90 -4.54
C ALA A 175 8.73 9.21 -3.29
N GLY A 176 8.99 10.50 -3.03
CA GLY A 176 9.63 10.98 -1.80
C GLY A 176 11.14 11.24 -1.85
N SER A 177 11.66 11.71 -2.98
CA SER A 177 12.95 12.44 -3.03
C SER A 177 12.87 13.79 -2.32
#